data_AF-A0A4V0YPB1-F1
#
_entry.id   AF-A0A4V0YPB1-F1
#
_cell.length_a   1.000
_cell.length_b   1.000
_cell.length_c   1.000
_cell.angle_alpha   90.00
_cell.angle_beta   90.00
_cell.angle_gamma   90.00
#
_symmetry.space_group_name_H-M   'P 1'
#
loop_
_entity.id
_entity.type
_entity.pdbx_description
1 polymer ?
#
loop_
_entity_poly.entity_id
_entity_poly.type
_entity_poly.pdbx_seq_one_letter_code
_entity_poly.pdbx_strand_id
1 'polypeptide(L)'
;MDSLANDIEKKAAIVEKLAALYPWMKPFYPRPLRDYASRLYTAPARTTSPECRTMALHKLLAVMKKAAIRAGLPAETAAEVCRDFNERRVLQTGPHLLLLLEPEAFYTHVFSLLGLSAHNSLSYVSYAVSTMSLVERARKGPGWLTVDGRAINVFGLSRSRMIGYSLLTGNGPYRFELASMDDGEQGDALLYLRNLLPEAQFERPAQAIKAANLSLWPRLFGNRFTFLQLDDEDGAELVADHLSERSSWLRTRLVESPKMASSILEIMDHLAAGAWAGWFTRGTDFFWAYENGKRLPLRLVGRDLVHQDTGARVVPFEPAELVEKLLNRSLVPNMFLAFLVLAILPGVRVLGGSHQPIYYPLMRYVVVRAIDALGVDAELRQAMELDDLPGAWGHRVLDDSTSPSELLGHGGSRKSDALIGKCGDLALMDACGAMNSFTQDEAWAKLATQLDRGVVSATDPEWALA
;
A
#
# COMPACT_ATOMS: atom_id res chain seq x y z
N MET A 1 -24.82 26.82 3.94
CA MET A 1 -24.08 27.13 5.18
C MET A 1 -24.10 25.93 6.12
N ASP A 2 -25.23 25.24 6.28
CA ASP A 2 -25.37 24.05 7.15
C ASP A 2 -24.48 22.85 6.77
N SER A 3 -24.24 22.61 5.47
CA SER A 3 -23.35 21.52 5.03
C SER A 3 -21.88 21.75 5.41
N LEU A 4 -21.39 22.99 5.31
CA LEU A 4 -20.00 23.31 5.64
C LEU A 4 -19.73 23.24 7.15
N ALA A 5 -20.69 23.70 7.96
CA ALA A 5 -20.62 23.58 9.41
C ALA A 5 -20.58 22.11 9.85
N ASN A 6 -21.41 21.26 9.24
CA ASN A 6 -21.44 19.82 9.49
C ASN A 6 -20.11 19.13 9.11
N ASP A 7 -19.49 19.50 7.99
CA ASP A 7 -18.20 18.93 7.57
C ASP A 7 -17.06 19.33 8.52
N ILE A 8 -17.07 20.57 9.02
CA ILE A 8 -16.11 21.04 10.03
C ILE A 8 -16.25 20.24 11.34
N GLU A 9 -17.47 20.04 11.81
CA GLU A 9 -17.75 19.29 13.04
C GLU A 9 -17.31 17.82 12.93
N LYS A 10 -17.67 17.15 11.83
CA LYS A 10 -17.26 15.76 11.56
C LYS A 10 -15.74 15.62 11.49
N LYS A 11 -15.06 16.55 10.82
CA LYS A 11 -13.60 16.58 10.76
C LYS A 11 -12.98 16.75 12.14
N ALA A 12 -13.47 17.70 12.93
CA ALA A 12 -12.97 17.93 14.29
C ALA A 12 -13.11 16.66 15.16
N ALA A 13 -14.24 15.97 15.08
CA ALA A 13 -14.46 14.71 15.78
C ALA A 13 -13.46 13.62 15.36
N ILE A 14 -13.24 13.43 14.06
CA ILE A 14 -12.26 12.45 13.55
C ILE A 14 -10.84 12.79 14.02
N VAL A 15 -10.46 14.06 13.98
CA VAL A 15 -9.13 14.52 14.42
C VAL A 15 -8.91 14.24 15.90
N GLU A 16 -9.94 14.45 16.72
CA GLU A 16 -9.91 14.10 18.13
C GLU A 16 -9.72 12.58 18.33
N LYS A 17 -10.44 11.74 17.57
CA LYS A 17 -10.30 10.28 17.66
C LYS A 17 -8.94 9.79 17.19
N LEU A 18 -8.41 10.37 16.12
CA LEU A 18 -7.03 10.12 15.68
C LEU A 18 -6.03 10.55 16.74
N ALA A 19 -6.21 11.69 17.40
CA ALA A 19 -5.33 12.13 18.47
C ALA A 19 -5.42 11.24 19.72
N ALA A 20 -6.58 10.64 19.98
CA ALA A 20 -6.74 9.69 21.08
C ALA A 20 -5.94 8.40 20.83
N LEU A 21 -5.96 7.89 19.60
CA LEU A 21 -5.20 6.70 19.19
C LEU A 21 -3.71 6.99 18.92
N TYR A 22 -3.40 8.19 18.43
CA TYR A 22 -2.07 8.64 18.03
C TYR A 22 -1.75 10.04 18.60
N PRO A 23 -1.50 10.15 19.91
CA PRO A 23 -1.26 11.45 20.56
C PRO A 23 -0.07 12.23 19.98
N TRP A 24 0.92 11.52 19.42
CA TRP A 24 2.11 12.12 18.82
C TRP A 24 1.81 12.96 17.56
N MET A 25 0.63 12.81 16.94
CA MET A 25 0.24 13.61 15.77
C MET A 25 -0.19 15.03 16.15
N LYS A 26 -0.71 15.22 17.36
CA LYS A 26 -1.31 16.49 17.81
C LYS A 26 -0.40 17.72 17.64
N PRO A 27 0.91 17.67 17.95
CA PRO A 27 1.82 18.79 17.73
C PRO A 27 1.97 19.20 16.26
N PHE A 28 1.63 18.34 15.29
CA PHE A 28 1.75 18.60 13.86
C PHE A 28 0.51 19.23 13.24
N TYR A 29 -0.66 19.16 13.89
CA TYR A 29 -1.90 19.72 13.36
C TYR A 29 -1.81 21.20 12.93
N PRO A 30 -1.26 22.12 13.75
CA PRO A 30 -1.11 23.52 13.35
C PRO A 30 0.16 23.78 12.53
N ARG A 31 1.03 22.77 12.33
CA ARG A 31 2.32 22.94 11.66
C ARG A 31 2.17 22.72 10.16
N PRO A 32 3.07 23.29 9.34
CA PRO A 32 3.15 23.00 7.92
C PRO A 32 3.17 21.49 7.64
N LEU A 33 2.47 21.06 6.58
CA LEU A 33 2.38 19.65 6.19
C LEU A 33 3.76 19.00 6.01
N ARG A 34 4.74 19.77 5.52
CA ARG A 34 6.13 19.31 5.35
C ARG A 34 6.77 18.84 6.66
N ASP A 35 6.37 19.39 7.81
CA ASP A 35 6.90 18.99 9.12
C ASP A 35 6.37 17.59 9.49
N TYR A 36 5.08 17.35 9.23
CA TYR A 36 4.48 16.03 9.40
C TYR A 36 5.11 15.00 8.46
N ALA A 37 5.23 15.32 7.17
CA ALA A 37 5.89 14.46 6.19
C ALA A 37 7.36 14.18 6.58
N SER A 38 8.11 15.20 7.01
CA SER A 38 9.49 15.04 7.47
C SER A 38 9.60 14.08 8.66
N ARG A 39 8.70 14.16 9.64
CA ARG A 39 8.68 13.23 10.78
C ARG A 39 8.50 11.78 10.32
N LEU A 40 7.60 11.54 9.36
CA LEU A 40 7.34 10.19 8.85
C LEU A 40 8.49 9.62 8.02
N TYR A 41 9.31 10.47 7.41
CA TYR A 41 10.49 10.07 6.65
C TYR A 41 11.80 10.08 7.44
N THR A 42 11.74 10.35 8.74
CA THR A 42 12.90 10.28 9.63
C THR A 42 13.38 8.84 9.76
N ALA A 43 14.68 8.63 9.58
CA ALA A 43 15.29 7.30 9.72
C ALA A 43 15.03 6.71 11.12
N PRO A 44 14.82 5.38 11.23
CA PRO A 44 14.65 4.74 12.52
C PRO A 44 15.91 4.87 13.37
N ALA A 45 15.74 4.83 14.69
CA ALA A 45 16.87 4.81 15.61
C ALA A 45 17.76 3.59 15.33
N ARG A 46 19.09 3.79 15.38
CA ARG A 46 20.05 2.68 15.22
C ARG A 46 20.01 1.79 16.45
N THR A 47 19.34 0.65 16.34
CA THR A 47 19.29 -0.39 17.38
C THR A 47 19.87 -1.69 16.84
N THR A 48 20.35 -2.54 17.73
CA THR A 48 20.70 -3.92 17.40
C THR A 48 19.47 -4.63 16.83
N SER A 49 19.57 -5.09 15.59
CA SER A 49 18.49 -5.79 14.90
C SER A 49 18.70 -7.31 15.00
N PRO A 50 17.69 -8.09 15.40
CA PRO A 50 17.74 -9.55 15.37
C PRO A 50 18.09 -10.07 13.98
N GLU A 51 18.69 -11.25 13.89
CA GLU A 51 19.13 -11.85 12.63
C GLU A 51 17.98 -12.00 11.62
N CYS A 52 16.79 -12.40 12.08
CA CYS A 52 15.62 -12.55 11.23
C CYS A 52 15.18 -11.24 10.56
N ARG A 53 15.31 -10.09 11.26
CA ARG A 53 15.00 -8.77 10.71
C ARG A 53 16.03 -8.35 9.68
N THR A 54 17.31 -8.53 9.99
CA THR A 54 18.42 -8.22 9.09
C THR A 54 18.30 -9.00 7.78
N MET A 55 18.01 -10.31 7.87
CA MET A 55 17.75 -11.15 6.71
C MET A 55 16.53 -10.70 5.92
N ALA A 56 15.39 -10.42 6.58
CA ALA A 56 14.19 -9.94 5.91
C ALA A 56 14.43 -8.63 5.14
N LEU A 57 15.18 -7.71 5.74
CA LEU A 57 15.57 -6.47 5.07
C LEU A 57 16.48 -6.73 3.86
N HIS A 58 17.47 -7.60 3.97
CA HIS A 58 18.32 -7.96 2.83
C HIS A 58 17.51 -8.58 1.67
N LYS A 59 16.53 -9.44 1.98
CA LYS A 59 15.63 -10.03 0.97
C LYS A 59 14.76 -8.98 0.29
N LEU A 60 14.19 -8.06 1.08
CA LEU A 60 13.43 -6.93 0.54
C LEU A 60 14.29 -6.08 -0.41
N LEU A 61 15.50 -5.70 -0.01
CA LEU A 61 16.43 -4.94 -0.85
C LEU A 61 16.81 -5.70 -2.13
N ALA A 62 16.96 -7.03 -2.06
CA ALA A 62 17.25 -7.86 -3.23
C ALA A 62 16.07 -7.84 -4.23
N VAL A 63 14.83 -7.95 -3.76
CA VAL A 63 13.63 -7.85 -4.61
C VAL A 63 13.49 -6.45 -5.19
N MET A 64 13.75 -5.40 -4.40
CA MET A 64 13.76 -4.02 -4.89
C MET A 64 14.77 -3.81 -6.01
N LYS A 65 16.00 -4.34 -5.85
CA LYS A 65 17.02 -4.27 -6.89
C LYS A 65 16.58 -4.96 -8.18
N LYS A 66 15.98 -6.15 -8.09
CA LYS A 66 15.42 -6.86 -9.25
C LYS A 66 14.30 -6.06 -9.91
N ALA A 67 13.38 -5.50 -9.11
CA ALA A 67 12.29 -4.68 -9.60
C ALA A 67 12.78 -3.42 -10.32
N ALA A 68 13.81 -2.76 -9.78
CA ALA A 68 14.46 -1.60 -10.40
C ALA A 68 15.08 -1.95 -11.75
N ILE A 69 15.82 -3.06 -11.84
CA ILE A 69 16.41 -3.53 -13.10
C ILE A 69 15.31 -3.88 -14.12
N ARG A 70 14.25 -4.58 -13.69
CA ARG A 70 13.10 -4.91 -14.54
C ARG A 70 12.36 -3.66 -15.03
N ALA A 71 12.34 -2.59 -14.24
CA ALA A 71 11.81 -1.29 -14.59
C ALA A 71 12.73 -0.49 -15.54
N GLY A 72 13.90 -1.02 -15.89
CA GLY A 72 14.86 -0.36 -16.79
C GLY A 72 15.80 0.63 -16.12
N LEU A 73 15.87 0.66 -14.78
CA LEU A 73 16.84 1.49 -14.07
C LEU A 73 18.26 0.91 -14.21
N PRO A 74 19.30 1.76 -14.40
CA PRO A 74 20.69 1.32 -14.38
C PRO A 74 21.05 0.62 -13.07
N ALA A 75 21.99 -0.33 -13.13
CA ALA A 75 22.39 -1.13 -11.98
C ALA A 75 22.94 -0.28 -10.82
N GLU A 76 23.65 0.81 -11.13
CA GLU A 76 24.14 1.78 -10.15
C GLU A 76 22.97 2.48 -9.45
N THR A 77 22.06 3.08 -10.21
CA THR A 77 20.83 3.72 -9.72
C THR A 77 20.00 2.76 -8.86
N ALA A 78 19.85 1.50 -9.27
CA ALA A 78 19.17 0.48 -8.47
C ALA A 78 19.85 0.23 -7.11
N ALA A 79 21.19 0.25 -7.08
CA ALA A 79 21.95 0.12 -5.83
C ALA A 79 21.78 1.37 -4.93
N GLU A 80 21.69 2.56 -5.51
CA GLU A 80 21.40 3.80 -4.77
C GLU A 80 20.02 3.76 -4.12
N VAL A 81 19.00 3.33 -4.87
CA VAL A 81 17.65 3.14 -4.33
C VAL A 81 17.65 2.20 -3.13
N CYS A 82 18.38 1.09 -3.21
CA CYS A 82 18.50 0.14 -2.11
C CYS A 82 19.23 0.74 -0.90
N ARG A 83 20.28 1.53 -1.13
CA ARG A 83 21.03 2.21 -0.06
C ARG A 83 20.17 3.25 0.65
N ASP A 84 19.53 4.13 -0.09
CA ASP A 84 18.65 5.19 0.45
C ASP A 84 17.48 4.59 1.24
N PHE A 85 16.90 3.49 0.73
CA PHE A 85 15.82 2.78 1.42
C PHE A 85 16.30 2.08 2.69
N ASN A 86 17.48 1.44 2.68
CA ASN A 86 18.04 0.79 3.86
C ASN A 86 18.26 1.79 5.03
N GLU A 87 18.62 3.02 4.71
CA GLU A 87 18.82 4.08 5.70
C GLU A 87 17.51 4.56 6.34
N ARG A 88 16.47 4.78 5.51
CA ARG A 88 15.22 5.41 5.97
C ARG A 88 14.14 4.42 6.35
N ARG A 89 14.06 3.28 5.65
CA ARG A 89 13.11 2.18 5.86
C ARG A 89 11.66 2.67 5.92
N VAL A 90 11.27 3.47 4.94
CA VAL A 90 9.89 3.97 4.80
C VAL A 90 9.32 3.54 3.46
N LEU A 91 8.14 2.93 3.49
CA LEU A 91 7.42 2.46 2.32
C LEU A 91 6.05 3.11 2.24
N GLN A 92 5.79 3.83 1.15
CA GLN A 92 4.45 4.37 0.87
C GLN A 92 3.59 3.27 0.25
N THR A 93 2.53 2.83 0.95
CA THR A 93 1.66 1.69 0.58
C THR A 93 0.23 2.08 0.20
N GLY A 94 -0.12 3.35 0.37
CA GLY A 94 -1.52 3.78 0.40
C GLY A 94 -2.32 3.85 -0.92
N PRO A 95 -1.76 4.16 -2.11
CA PRO A 95 -2.56 4.14 -3.32
C PRO A 95 -2.66 2.70 -3.86
N HIS A 96 -3.82 2.35 -4.39
CA HIS A 96 -3.90 1.23 -5.35
C HIS A 96 -2.99 1.51 -6.55
N LEU A 97 -2.65 0.49 -7.33
CA LEU A 97 -1.87 0.68 -8.53
C LEU A 97 -2.70 1.41 -9.59
N LEU A 98 -2.55 2.74 -9.61
CA LEU A 98 -3.25 3.68 -10.48
C LEU A 98 -2.25 4.44 -11.35
N LEU A 99 -2.73 5.03 -12.44
CA LEU A 99 -1.94 6.00 -13.19
C LEU A 99 -1.63 7.22 -12.30
N LEU A 100 -0.43 7.80 -12.42
CA LEU A 100 -0.02 8.99 -11.65
C LEU A 100 -0.95 10.20 -11.81
N LEU A 101 -1.82 10.19 -12.82
CA LEU A 101 -2.79 11.25 -13.09
C LEU A 101 -4.09 11.11 -12.30
N GLU A 102 -4.31 9.95 -11.67
CA GLU A 102 -5.38 9.81 -10.69
C GLU A 102 -5.05 10.66 -9.47
N PRO A 103 -5.91 11.62 -9.07
CA PRO A 103 -5.62 12.56 -7.99
C PRO A 103 -5.17 11.88 -6.69
N GLU A 104 -5.81 10.75 -6.33
CA GLU A 104 -5.47 10.01 -5.13
C GLU A 104 -4.06 9.40 -5.16
N ALA A 105 -3.55 9.00 -6.32
CA ALA A 105 -2.17 8.55 -6.49
C ALA A 105 -1.22 9.76 -6.51
N PHE A 106 -1.53 10.78 -7.32
CA PHE A 106 -0.73 12.00 -7.47
C PHE A 106 -0.39 12.65 -6.14
N TYR A 107 -1.41 12.98 -5.34
CA TYR A 107 -1.24 13.70 -4.08
C TYR A 107 -0.54 12.87 -3.00
N THR A 108 -0.63 11.54 -3.10
CA THR A 108 0.14 10.65 -2.25
C THR A 108 1.63 10.74 -2.54
N HIS A 109 2.00 10.87 -3.82
CA HIS A 109 3.38 11.08 -4.21
C HIS A 109 3.88 12.47 -3.82
N VAL A 110 3.05 13.52 -3.98
CA VAL A 110 3.38 14.87 -3.47
C VAL A 110 3.72 14.81 -1.97
N PHE A 111 2.90 14.14 -1.17
CA PHE A 111 3.16 13.96 0.26
C PHE A 111 4.51 13.27 0.54
N SER A 112 4.79 12.15 -0.16
CA SER A 112 6.07 11.44 -0.03
C SER A 112 7.27 12.31 -0.39
N LEU A 113 7.16 13.11 -1.46
CA LEU A 113 8.25 13.97 -1.94
C LEU A 113 8.56 15.12 -0.97
N LEU A 114 7.56 15.63 -0.23
CA LEU A 114 7.80 16.59 0.87
C LEU A 114 8.68 15.98 1.95
N GLY A 115 8.36 14.77 2.41
CA GLY A 115 9.13 14.07 3.43
C GLY A 115 10.53 13.72 2.97
N LEU A 116 10.68 13.15 1.78
CA LEU A 116 11.99 12.80 1.21
C LEU A 116 12.88 14.02 0.97
N SER A 117 12.30 15.13 0.52
CA SER A 117 13.03 16.38 0.31
C SER A 117 13.63 16.93 1.61
N ALA A 118 12.93 16.80 2.73
CA ALA A 118 13.41 17.26 4.03
C ALA A 118 14.65 16.49 4.52
N HIS A 119 14.87 15.27 4.00
CA HIS A 119 15.99 14.41 4.36
C HIS A 119 17.03 14.25 3.25
N ASN A 120 17.00 15.10 2.21
CA ASN A 120 17.90 15.00 1.06
C ASN A 120 17.97 13.60 0.42
N SER A 121 16.88 12.83 0.48
CA SER A 121 16.80 11.54 -0.21
C SER A 121 16.71 11.79 -1.72
N LEU A 122 17.29 10.91 -2.52
CA LEU A 122 17.18 10.95 -3.98
C LEU A 122 16.36 9.79 -4.53
N SER A 123 15.95 8.87 -3.68
CA SER A 123 15.17 7.70 -4.05
C SER A 123 13.79 7.73 -3.41
N TYR A 124 12.79 7.34 -4.19
CA TYR A 124 11.42 7.13 -3.73
C TYR A 124 10.93 5.74 -4.11
N VAL A 125 10.58 4.97 -3.09
CA VAL A 125 10.02 3.62 -3.23
C VAL A 125 8.57 3.65 -2.77
N SER A 126 7.67 3.21 -3.64
CA SER A 126 6.26 3.00 -3.32
C SER A 126 5.88 1.55 -3.53
N TYR A 127 4.90 1.07 -2.79
CA TYR A 127 4.23 -0.19 -3.03
C TYR A 127 2.76 0.10 -3.31
N ALA A 128 2.25 -0.41 -4.43
CA ALA A 128 0.89 -0.16 -4.86
C ALA A 128 0.14 -1.48 -5.01
N VAL A 129 -1.05 -1.56 -4.42
CA VAL A 129 -1.86 -2.78 -4.43
C VAL A 129 -2.38 -3.03 -5.85
N SER A 130 -2.01 -4.17 -6.45
CA SER A 130 -2.40 -4.59 -7.81
C SER A 130 -3.40 -5.75 -7.81
N THR A 131 -3.77 -6.27 -6.65
CA THR A 131 -4.84 -7.27 -6.47
C THR A 131 -6.26 -6.69 -6.59
N MET A 132 -6.40 -5.38 -6.72
CA MET A 132 -7.69 -4.71 -6.88
C MET A 132 -8.31 -4.93 -8.26
N SER A 133 -9.64 -4.81 -8.32
CA SER A 133 -10.41 -4.89 -9.57
C SER A 133 -10.11 -3.70 -10.49
N LEU A 134 -10.12 -3.93 -11.81
CA LEU A 134 -10.01 -2.87 -12.83
C LEU A 134 -11.11 -1.80 -12.69
N VAL A 135 -12.26 -2.18 -12.13
CA VAL A 135 -13.39 -1.31 -11.86
C VAL A 135 -13.74 -1.41 -10.38
N GLU A 136 -13.61 -0.31 -9.65
CA GLU A 136 -14.01 -0.21 -8.25
C GLU A 136 -15.50 0.16 -8.13
N ARG A 137 -15.92 1.12 -8.97
CA ARG A 137 -17.32 1.54 -9.14
C ARG A 137 -17.50 2.07 -10.55
N ALA A 138 -18.73 2.43 -10.93
CA ALA A 138 -19.02 2.92 -12.28
C ALA A 138 -18.04 4.03 -12.69
N ARG A 139 -17.28 3.77 -13.77
CA ARG A 139 -16.28 4.70 -14.34
C ARG A 139 -15.17 5.15 -13.38
N LYS A 140 -14.85 4.35 -12.35
CA LYS A 140 -13.73 4.57 -11.43
C LYS A 140 -12.96 3.26 -11.20
N GLY A 141 -11.65 3.40 -11.02
CA GLY A 141 -10.71 2.34 -10.71
C GLY A 141 -9.58 2.32 -11.73
N PRO A 142 -8.62 1.40 -11.61
CA PRO A 142 -7.42 1.37 -12.44
C PRO A 142 -7.63 1.24 -13.95
N GLY A 143 -8.78 0.73 -14.40
CA GLY A 143 -9.16 0.67 -15.81
C GLY A 143 -9.76 1.96 -16.35
N TRP A 144 -9.97 2.95 -15.50
CA TRP A 144 -10.55 4.26 -15.81
C TRP A 144 -9.59 5.38 -15.43
N LEU A 145 -9.66 6.48 -16.17
CA LEU A 145 -8.96 7.72 -15.87
C LEU A 145 -9.92 8.89 -16.08
N THR A 146 -9.92 9.88 -15.19
CA THR A 146 -10.64 11.14 -15.47
C THR A 146 -9.70 12.16 -16.12
N VAL A 147 -10.04 12.62 -17.32
CA VAL A 147 -9.31 13.68 -18.03
C VAL A 147 -10.29 14.77 -18.43
N ASP A 148 -10.05 16.01 -18.02
CA ASP A 148 -10.92 17.17 -18.29
C ASP A 148 -12.40 16.92 -17.93
N GLY A 149 -12.62 16.25 -16.80
CA GLY A 149 -13.95 15.88 -16.30
C GLY A 149 -14.62 14.71 -17.03
N ARG A 150 -13.96 14.11 -18.03
CA ARG A 150 -14.49 12.95 -18.78
C ARG A 150 -13.86 11.65 -18.31
N ALA A 151 -14.67 10.59 -18.26
CA ALA A 151 -14.19 9.26 -17.92
C ALA A 151 -13.64 8.54 -19.16
N ILE A 152 -12.37 8.18 -19.10
CA ILE A 152 -11.61 7.54 -20.16
C ILE A 152 -11.34 6.09 -19.78
N ASN A 153 -11.65 5.17 -20.69
CA ASN A 153 -11.29 3.76 -20.55
C ASN A 153 -9.82 3.57 -20.97
N VAL A 154 -8.96 3.32 -19.99
CA VAL A 154 -7.50 3.30 -20.15
C VAL A 154 -7.06 2.29 -21.22
N PHE A 155 -7.68 1.11 -21.22
CA PHE A 155 -7.32 -0.02 -22.07
C PHE A 155 -8.30 -0.28 -23.23
N GLY A 156 -9.35 0.55 -23.36
CA GLY A 156 -10.39 0.36 -24.39
C GLY A 156 -11.16 -0.96 -24.26
N LEU A 157 -11.22 -1.54 -23.06
CA LEU A 157 -11.82 -2.86 -22.82
C LEU A 157 -13.35 -2.76 -22.75
N SER A 158 -14.05 -3.81 -23.21
CA SER A 158 -15.48 -3.92 -22.98
C SER A 158 -15.80 -4.11 -21.49
N ARG A 159 -17.04 -3.79 -21.07
CA ARG A 159 -17.50 -3.98 -19.69
C ARG A 159 -17.28 -5.42 -19.18
N SER A 160 -17.51 -6.43 -20.02
CA SER A 160 -17.33 -7.85 -19.68
C SER A 160 -15.86 -8.26 -19.46
N ARG A 161 -14.91 -7.49 -20.02
CA ARG A 161 -13.46 -7.71 -19.83
C ARG A 161 -12.89 -6.88 -18.68
N MET A 162 -13.64 -5.91 -18.15
CA MET A 162 -13.22 -5.08 -17.02
C MET A 162 -13.81 -5.57 -15.69
N ILE A 163 -15.10 -5.90 -15.66
CA ILE A 163 -15.79 -6.27 -14.42
C ILE A 163 -15.35 -7.67 -13.96
N GLY A 164 -14.99 -7.77 -12.68
CA GLY A 164 -14.60 -9.03 -12.05
C GLY A 164 -13.16 -9.46 -12.32
N TYR A 165 -12.36 -8.63 -12.98
CA TYR A 165 -10.94 -8.86 -13.24
C TYR A 165 -10.07 -7.85 -12.48
N SER A 166 -8.89 -8.27 -12.08
CA SER A 166 -7.91 -7.45 -11.32
C SER A 166 -6.75 -6.99 -12.20
N LEU A 167 -5.87 -6.15 -11.66
CA LEU A 167 -4.67 -5.73 -12.40
C LEU A 167 -3.66 -6.87 -12.64
N LEU A 168 -3.76 -7.95 -11.86
CA LEU A 168 -3.00 -9.19 -12.07
C LEU A 168 -3.60 -10.12 -13.14
N THR A 169 -4.69 -9.75 -13.81
CA THR A 169 -5.32 -10.63 -14.81
C THR A 169 -4.45 -10.79 -16.06
N GLY A 170 -4.04 -12.03 -16.34
CA GLY A 170 -3.17 -12.42 -17.47
C GLY A 170 -3.86 -12.74 -18.79
N ASN A 171 -5.08 -12.23 -19.04
CA ASN A 171 -5.81 -12.49 -20.29
C ASN A 171 -5.40 -11.51 -21.41
N GLY A 172 -4.11 -11.17 -21.49
CA GLY A 172 -3.54 -10.19 -22.42
C GLY A 172 -3.64 -10.60 -23.89
N PRO A 173 -3.21 -9.74 -24.82
CA PRO A 173 -2.43 -8.52 -24.58
C PRO A 173 -3.27 -7.29 -24.18
N TYR A 174 -2.70 -6.43 -23.34
CA TYR A 174 -3.20 -5.11 -22.95
C TYR A 174 -2.38 -3.99 -23.59
N ARG A 175 -3.02 -2.89 -23.99
CA ARG A 175 -2.37 -1.67 -24.51
C ARG A 175 -3.19 -0.43 -24.15
N PHE A 176 -2.55 0.73 -24.15
CA PHE A 176 -3.22 2.00 -23.86
C PHE A 176 -4.03 2.47 -25.06
N GLU A 177 -5.36 2.36 -24.97
CA GLU A 177 -6.28 2.81 -26.03
C GLU A 177 -6.92 4.16 -25.72
N LEU A 178 -7.05 4.52 -24.43
CA LEU A 178 -7.63 5.79 -23.98
C LEU A 178 -8.97 6.11 -24.66
N ALA A 179 -9.90 5.16 -24.66
CA ALA A 179 -11.20 5.31 -25.33
C ALA A 179 -12.12 6.22 -24.50
N SER A 180 -12.57 7.33 -25.10
CA SER A 180 -13.66 8.14 -24.57
C SER A 180 -14.99 7.43 -24.81
N MET A 181 -15.87 7.45 -23.82
CA MET A 181 -17.24 6.92 -23.94
C MET A 181 -18.26 8.02 -24.30
N ASP A 182 -17.83 9.28 -24.31
CA ASP A 182 -18.66 10.43 -24.68
C ASP A 182 -18.33 10.86 -26.11
N ASP A 183 -19.36 11.06 -26.94
CA ASP A 183 -19.25 11.55 -28.32
C ASP A 183 -18.83 13.04 -28.29
N GLY A 184 -17.56 13.32 -28.56
CA GLY A 184 -17.03 14.67 -28.61
C GLY A 184 -15.59 14.70 -29.10
N GLU A 185 -15.11 15.88 -29.52
CA GLU A 185 -13.73 16.06 -29.92
C GLU A 185 -12.78 15.68 -28.77
N GLN A 186 -11.67 15.00 -29.14
CA GLN A 186 -10.60 14.66 -28.22
C GLN A 186 -9.90 15.94 -27.77
N GLY A 187 -9.88 16.21 -26.47
CA GLY A 187 -9.16 17.35 -25.92
C GLY A 187 -7.65 17.20 -26.03
N ASP A 188 -6.94 18.34 -26.08
CA ASP A 188 -5.47 18.39 -26.20
C ASP A 188 -4.74 17.61 -25.10
N ALA A 189 -5.27 17.58 -23.87
CA ALA A 189 -4.68 16.85 -22.76
C ALA A 189 -4.69 15.33 -22.98
N LEU A 190 -5.75 14.79 -23.59
CA LEU A 190 -5.86 13.36 -23.89
C LEU A 190 -4.91 12.95 -25.02
N LEU A 191 -4.77 13.78 -26.05
CA LEU A 191 -3.81 13.58 -27.13
C LEU A 191 -2.37 13.63 -26.61
N TYR A 192 -2.07 14.63 -25.77
CA TYR A 192 -0.75 14.76 -25.16
C TYR A 192 -0.43 13.56 -24.26
N LEU A 193 -1.38 13.12 -23.43
CA LEU A 193 -1.24 11.92 -22.61
C LEU A 193 -0.92 10.69 -23.46
N ARG A 194 -1.64 10.49 -24.56
CA ARG A 194 -1.41 9.34 -25.46
C ARG A 194 0.04 9.27 -25.95
N ASN A 195 0.64 10.42 -26.28
CA ASN A 195 2.03 10.51 -26.73
C ASN A 195 3.07 10.26 -25.63
N LEU A 196 2.67 10.31 -24.35
CA LEU A 196 3.55 10.01 -23.21
C LEU A 196 3.47 8.55 -22.75
N LEU A 197 2.38 7.84 -23.07
CA LEU A 197 2.19 6.47 -22.65
C LEU A 197 2.97 5.49 -23.54
N PRO A 198 3.45 4.35 -23.00
CA PRO A 198 4.10 3.33 -23.79
C PRO A 198 3.19 2.75 -24.89
N GLU A 199 3.72 2.60 -26.09
CA GLU A 199 3.02 1.93 -27.22
C GLU A 199 3.08 0.39 -27.15
N ALA A 200 3.86 -0.15 -26.21
CA ALA A 200 4.06 -1.58 -26.04
C ALA A 200 2.77 -2.33 -25.63
N GLN A 201 2.76 -3.64 -25.91
CA GLN A 201 1.75 -4.55 -25.38
C GLN A 201 2.26 -5.20 -24.09
N PHE A 202 1.35 -5.37 -23.14
CA PHE A 202 1.64 -5.92 -21.82
C PHE A 202 0.81 -7.17 -21.57
N GLU A 203 1.37 -8.15 -20.86
CA GLU A 203 0.64 -9.36 -20.47
C GLU A 203 -0.47 -9.03 -19.48
N ARG A 204 -0.22 -8.06 -18.59
CA ARG A 204 -1.11 -7.68 -17.48
C ARG A 204 -1.28 -6.17 -17.36
N PRO A 205 -2.45 -5.69 -16.91
CA PRO A 205 -2.68 -4.27 -16.64
C PRO A 205 -1.68 -3.65 -15.64
N ALA A 206 -1.27 -4.39 -14.60
CA ALA A 206 -0.32 -3.90 -13.60
C ALA A 206 1.02 -3.47 -14.24
N GLN A 207 1.54 -4.29 -15.16
CA GLN A 207 2.78 -4.00 -15.88
C GLN A 207 2.64 -2.75 -16.76
N ALA A 208 1.51 -2.63 -17.45
CA ALA A 208 1.22 -1.46 -18.28
C ALA A 208 1.19 -0.17 -17.43
N ILE A 209 0.47 -0.18 -16.31
CA ILE A 209 0.36 0.99 -15.42
C ILE A 209 1.72 1.36 -14.81
N LYS A 210 2.52 0.38 -14.35
CA LYS A 210 3.88 0.64 -13.84
C LYS A 210 4.77 1.28 -14.92
N ALA A 211 4.73 0.76 -16.14
CA ALA A 211 5.50 1.32 -17.27
C ALA A 211 5.03 2.74 -17.63
N ALA A 212 3.72 2.99 -17.65
CA ALA A 212 3.18 4.32 -17.86
C ALA A 212 3.59 5.30 -16.76
N ASN A 213 3.52 4.89 -15.50
CA ASN A 213 3.92 5.72 -14.36
C ASN A 213 5.40 6.10 -14.44
N LEU A 214 6.28 5.19 -14.85
CA LEU A 214 7.69 5.50 -15.09
C LEU A 214 7.87 6.56 -16.20
N SER A 215 7.11 6.49 -17.28
CA SER A 215 7.14 7.49 -18.36
C SER A 215 6.57 8.85 -17.93
N LEU A 216 5.51 8.84 -17.12
CA LEU A 216 4.83 10.04 -16.62
C LEU A 216 5.63 10.75 -15.51
N TRP A 217 6.36 10.00 -14.69
CA TRP A 217 7.10 10.51 -13.55
C TRP A 217 7.98 11.73 -13.87
N PRO A 218 8.91 11.70 -14.84
CA PRO A 218 9.76 12.86 -15.13
C PRO A 218 8.98 14.07 -15.66
N ARG A 219 7.79 13.87 -16.23
CA ARG A 219 6.94 14.95 -16.73
C ARG A 219 6.21 15.65 -15.60
N LEU A 220 5.80 14.90 -14.60
CA LEU A 220 5.05 15.39 -13.44
C LEU A 220 5.98 15.87 -12.33
N PHE A 221 7.03 15.13 -11.99
CA PHE A 221 7.85 15.37 -10.78
C PHE A 221 9.33 15.66 -11.08
N GLY A 222 9.70 15.70 -12.37
CA GLY A 222 11.08 15.90 -12.78
C GLY A 222 11.99 14.71 -12.45
N ASN A 223 13.30 14.94 -12.50
CA ASN A 223 14.33 13.90 -12.35
C ASN A 223 15.05 13.95 -11.00
N ARG A 224 14.55 14.76 -10.04
CA ARG A 224 15.18 14.89 -8.72
C ARG A 224 15.16 13.57 -7.94
N PHE A 225 14.07 12.82 -8.07
CA PHE A 225 13.89 11.55 -7.39
C PHE A 225 13.85 10.41 -8.39
N THR A 226 14.65 9.38 -8.12
CA THR A 226 14.52 8.07 -8.75
C THR A 226 13.28 7.39 -8.20
N PHE A 227 12.33 7.07 -9.08
CA PHE A 227 11.07 6.43 -8.71
C PHE A 227 11.11 4.93 -8.95
N LEU A 228 10.78 4.17 -7.90
CA LEU A 228 10.55 2.74 -7.96
C LEU A 228 9.14 2.44 -7.42
N GLN A 229 8.32 1.78 -8.23
CA GLN A 229 7.01 1.28 -7.83
C GLN A 229 7.04 -0.24 -7.76
N LEU A 230 6.79 -0.76 -6.56
CA LEU A 230 6.56 -2.17 -6.29
C LEU A 230 5.05 -2.46 -6.31
N ASP A 231 4.69 -3.73 -6.52
CA ASP A 231 3.31 -4.20 -6.41
C ASP A 231 3.21 -5.64 -5.88
N ASP A 232 2.01 -6.23 -5.91
CA ASP A 232 1.74 -7.55 -5.33
C ASP A 232 2.55 -8.69 -6.02
N GLU A 233 2.99 -8.52 -7.28
CA GLU A 233 3.90 -9.47 -7.94
C GLU A 233 5.29 -9.48 -7.31
N ASP A 234 5.79 -8.30 -6.93
CA ASP A 234 7.05 -8.13 -6.21
C ASP A 234 6.93 -8.69 -4.79
N GLY A 235 5.79 -8.46 -4.13
CA GLY A 235 5.46 -9.06 -2.83
C GLY A 235 5.42 -10.60 -2.87
N ALA A 236 4.82 -11.18 -3.91
CA ALA A 236 4.81 -12.63 -4.12
C ALA A 236 6.22 -13.20 -4.37
N GLU A 237 7.07 -12.48 -5.12
CA GLU A 237 8.48 -12.86 -5.30
C GLU A 237 9.25 -12.82 -3.98
N LEU A 238 9.01 -11.81 -3.13
CA LEU A 238 9.61 -11.70 -1.81
C LEU A 238 9.19 -12.84 -0.87
N VAL A 239 7.91 -13.21 -0.87
CA VAL A 239 7.43 -14.38 -0.12
C VAL A 239 8.11 -15.65 -0.62
N ALA A 240 8.20 -15.87 -1.94
CA ALA A 240 8.88 -17.03 -2.50
C ALA A 240 10.37 -17.08 -2.13
N ASP A 241 11.06 -15.93 -2.13
CA ASP A 241 12.47 -15.82 -1.71
C ASP A 241 12.65 -16.13 -0.22
N HIS A 242 11.70 -15.71 0.61
CA HIS A 242 11.66 -16.09 2.02
C HIS A 242 11.41 -17.59 2.23
N LEU A 243 10.53 -18.22 1.45
CA LEU A 243 10.24 -19.66 1.58
C LEU A 243 11.37 -20.55 1.05
N SER A 244 12.14 -20.04 0.08
CA SER A 244 13.30 -20.74 -0.48
C SER A 244 14.48 -20.79 0.50
N GLU A 245 14.62 -19.76 1.35
CA GLU A 245 15.69 -19.68 2.34
C GLU A 245 15.39 -20.49 3.60
N ARG A 246 16.29 -21.42 3.95
CA ARG A 246 16.10 -22.38 5.05
C ARG A 246 16.11 -21.74 6.42
N SER A 247 16.85 -20.65 6.61
CA SER A 247 16.91 -19.93 7.89
C SER A 247 15.83 -18.85 8.04
N SER A 248 15.08 -18.56 6.98
CA SER A 248 14.03 -17.53 6.97
C SER A 248 12.99 -17.75 8.06
N TRP A 249 12.65 -16.68 8.79
CA TRP A 249 11.61 -16.73 9.82
C TRP A 249 10.27 -17.18 9.21
N LEU A 250 9.91 -16.66 8.03
CA LEU A 250 8.66 -17.03 7.36
C LEU A 250 8.60 -18.52 7.08
N ARG A 251 9.70 -19.12 6.59
CA ARG A 251 9.74 -20.54 6.30
C ARG A 251 9.69 -21.37 7.59
N THR A 252 10.63 -21.14 8.49
CA THR A 252 10.84 -21.97 9.69
C THR A 252 9.73 -21.84 10.71
N ARG A 253 9.16 -20.63 10.87
CA ARG A 253 8.09 -20.36 11.83
C ARG A 253 6.73 -20.50 11.21
N LEU A 254 6.43 -19.81 10.10
CA LEU A 254 5.05 -19.83 9.59
C LEU A 254 4.70 -21.14 8.88
N VAL A 255 5.58 -21.65 8.02
CA VAL A 255 5.24 -22.78 7.13
C VAL A 255 5.66 -24.13 7.71
N GLU A 256 6.88 -24.26 8.23
CA GLU A 256 7.40 -25.53 8.75
C GLU A 256 6.91 -25.85 10.17
N SER A 257 6.46 -24.85 10.95
CA SER A 257 5.86 -25.05 12.27
C SER A 257 4.33 -24.87 12.22
N PRO A 258 3.53 -25.95 12.33
CA PRO A 258 2.07 -25.86 12.28
C PRO A 258 1.46 -24.95 13.35
N LYS A 259 2.12 -24.80 14.51
CA LYS A 259 1.59 -24.06 15.66
C LYS A 259 1.57 -22.54 15.45
N MET A 260 2.53 -22.00 14.70
CA MET A 260 2.59 -20.56 14.45
C MET A 260 1.45 -20.13 13.52
N ALA A 261 1.26 -20.85 12.41
CA ALA A 261 0.17 -20.60 11.49
C ALA A 261 -1.19 -20.69 12.18
N SER A 262 -1.44 -21.76 12.96
CA SER A 262 -2.70 -21.90 13.69
C SER A 262 -2.89 -20.78 14.72
N SER A 263 -1.86 -20.44 15.49
CA SER A 263 -1.93 -19.37 16.49
C SER A 263 -2.24 -18.01 15.86
N ILE A 264 -1.59 -17.65 14.75
CA ILE A 264 -1.88 -16.43 14.00
C ILE A 264 -3.35 -16.40 13.57
N LEU A 265 -3.84 -17.49 12.97
CA LEU A 265 -5.21 -17.57 12.47
C LEU A 265 -6.24 -17.48 13.62
N GLU A 266 -5.98 -18.12 14.76
CA GLU A 266 -6.82 -18.03 15.96
C GLU A 266 -6.86 -16.60 16.52
N ILE A 267 -5.71 -15.91 16.60
CA ILE A 267 -5.67 -14.52 17.08
C ILE A 267 -6.40 -13.58 16.11
N MET A 268 -6.29 -13.80 14.81
CA MET A 268 -7.06 -13.08 13.80
C MET A 268 -8.56 -13.26 13.98
N ASP A 269 -9.02 -14.49 14.27
CA ASP A 269 -10.44 -14.77 14.51
C ASP A 269 -10.94 -14.07 15.79
N HIS A 270 -10.14 -14.04 16.86
CA HIS A 270 -10.47 -13.30 18.08
C HIS A 270 -10.62 -11.80 17.83
N LEU A 271 -9.71 -11.18 17.06
CA LEU A 271 -9.83 -9.77 16.67
C LEU A 271 -11.08 -9.51 15.84
N ALA A 272 -11.39 -10.41 14.90
CA ALA A 272 -12.57 -10.29 14.05
C ALA A 272 -13.89 -10.43 14.82
N ALA A 273 -13.88 -11.14 15.95
CA ALA A 273 -15.03 -11.29 16.85
C ALA A 273 -15.10 -10.22 17.96
N GLY A 274 -14.04 -9.43 18.16
CA GLY A 274 -13.89 -8.50 19.28
C GLY A 274 -14.26 -7.05 18.98
N ALA A 275 -13.75 -6.13 19.80
CA ALA A 275 -13.97 -4.69 19.66
C ALA A 275 -13.47 -4.12 18.32
N TRP A 276 -12.45 -4.75 17.74
CA TRP A 276 -11.82 -4.38 16.48
C TRP A 276 -12.48 -5.00 15.23
N ALA A 277 -13.64 -5.64 15.39
CA ALA A 277 -14.37 -6.28 14.29
C ALA A 277 -14.61 -5.32 13.10
N GLY A 278 -14.14 -5.74 11.92
CA GLY A 278 -14.24 -4.99 10.66
C GLY A 278 -12.94 -4.32 10.22
N TRP A 279 -11.99 -4.09 11.13
CA TRP A 279 -10.72 -3.43 10.80
C TRP A 279 -9.67 -4.38 10.24
N PHE A 280 -9.63 -5.61 10.74
CA PHE A 280 -8.72 -6.64 10.24
C PHE A 280 -9.50 -7.91 9.95
N THR A 281 -9.92 -8.08 8.69
CA THR A 281 -10.79 -9.17 8.26
C THR A 281 -10.00 -10.32 7.63
N ARG A 282 -10.38 -11.56 7.97
CA ARG A 282 -9.79 -12.80 7.45
C ARG A 282 -10.57 -13.32 6.25
N GLY A 283 -10.40 -12.66 5.10
CA GLY A 283 -11.02 -13.09 3.84
C GLY A 283 -10.41 -14.37 3.24
N THR A 284 -9.17 -14.70 3.60
CA THR A 284 -8.45 -15.91 3.18
C THR A 284 -7.33 -16.23 4.17
N ASP A 285 -6.87 -17.48 4.19
CA ASP A 285 -5.77 -17.94 5.03
C ASP A 285 -4.45 -17.85 4.26
N PHE A 286 -3.67 -16.81 4.56
CA PHE A 286 -2.33 -16.49 4.02
C PHE A 286 -2.23 -16.24 2.51
N PHE A 287 -2.97 -16.96 1.67
CA PHE A 287 -2.89 -16.91 0.22
C PHE A 287 -4.28 -16.89 -0.42
N TRP A 288 -4.38 -16.23 -1.57
CA TRP A 288 -5.50 -16.37 -2.51
C TRP A 288 -5.08 -17.32 -3.64
N ALA A 289 -6.00 -18.19 -4.08
CA ALA A 289 -5.85 -18.83 -5.38
C ALA A 289 -6.15 -17.81 -6.48
N TYR A 290 -5.38 -17.87 -7.56
CA TYR A 290 -5.59 -17.05 -8.74
C TYR A 290 -5.93 -17.92 -9.94
N GLU A 291 -7.20 -17.88 -10.35
CA GLU A 291 -7.74 -18.74 -11.39
C GLU A 291 -8.58 -17.94 -12.36
N ASN A 292 -8.30 -18.09 -13.66
CA ASN A 292 -9.04 -17.42 -14.73
C ASN A 292 -9.21 -15.89 -14.52
N GLY A 293 -8.18 -15.25 -13.98
CA GLY A 293 -8.19 -13.80 -13.73
C GLY A 293 -8.88 -13.37 -12.43
N LYS A 294 -9.26 -14.30 -11.56
CA LYS A 294 -9.99 -14.03 -10.31
C LYS A 294 -9.24 -14.56 -9.10
N ARG A 295 -9.35 -13.82 -7.99
CA ARG A 295 -8.90 -14.27 -6.67
C ARG A 295 -9.99 -15.09 -6.00
N LEU A 296 -9.65 -16.28 -5.52
CA LEU A 296 -10.53 -17.19 -4.80
C LEU A 296 -9.99 -17.42 -3.38
N PRO A 297 -10.84 -17.35 -2.34
CA PRO A 297 -10.41 -17.53 -0.95
C PRO A 297 -10.01 -18.97 -0.68
N LEU A 298 -8.94 -19.13 0.08
CA LEU A 298 -8.39 -20.40 0.55
C LEU A 298 -8.45 -20.49 2.07
N ARG A 299 -8.59 -21.72 2.57
CA ARG A 299 -8.51 -22.06 3.98
C ARG A 299 -7.40 -23.07 4.22
N LEU A 300 -6.68 -22.92 5.33
CA LEU A 300 -5.68 -23.87 5.77
C LEU A 300 -6.37 -24.96 6.58
N VAL A 301 -6.42 -26.18 6.03
CA VAL A 301 -6.98 -27.35 6.70
C VAL A 301 -5.87 -28.40 6.84
N GLY A 302 -5.42 -28.62 8.07
CA GLY A 302 -4.25 -29.47 8.33
C GLY A 302 -2.99 -28.90 7.67
N ARG A 303 -2.48 -29.57 6.64
CA ARG A 303 -1.30 -29.16 5.84
C ARG A 303 -1.66 -28.78 4.42
N ASP A 304 -2.93 -28.53 4.11
CA ASP A 304 -3.38 -28.20 2.76
C ASP A 304 -4.11 -26.87 2.72
N LEU A 305 -3.87 -26.10 1.66
CA LEU A 305 -4.73 -24.99 1.27
C LEU A 305 -5.87 -25.54 0.39
N VAL A 306 -7.10 -25.26 0.80
CA VAL A 306 -8.32 -25.71 0.11
C VAL A 306 -9.19 -24.51 -0.25
N HIS A 307 -9.97 -24.61 -1.32
CA HIS A 307 -11.00 -23.60 -1.60
C HIS A 307 -12.01 -23.53 -0.45
N GLN A 308 -12.33 -22.30 -0.02
CA GLN A 308 -13.28 -22.08 1.06
C GLN A 308 -14.65 -22.71 0.78
N ASP A 309 -15.17 -22.56 -0.44
CA ASP A 309 -16.56 -22.90 -0.75
C ASP A 309 -16.74 -24.39 -1.12
N THR A 310 -15.73 -25.00 -1.74
CA THR A 310 -15.84 -26.38 -2.26
C THR A 310 -15.05 -27.40 -1.43
N GLY A 311 -14.13 -26.94 -0.57
CA GLY A 311 -13.19 -27.81 0.13
C GLY A 311 -12.19 -28.51 -0.80
N ALA A 312 -12.18 -28.17 -2.10
CA ALA A 312 -11.25 -28.79 -3.04
C ALA A 312 -9.82 -28.35 -2.75
N ARG A 313 -8.92 -29.33 -2.69
CA ARG A 313 -7.49 -29.13 -2.43
C ARG A 313 -6.83 -28.37 -3.56
N VAL A 314 -6.08 -27.33 -3.23
CA VAL A 314 -5.35 -26.48 -4.20
C VAL A 314 -3.86 -26.81 -4.17
N VAL A 315 -3.24 -26.78 -2.99
CA VAL A 315 -1.80 -27.01 -2.84
C VAL A 315 -1.46 -27.38 -1.37
N PRO A 316 -0.44 -28.23 -1.13
CA PRO A 316 0.11 -28.40 0.20
C PRO A 316 0.67 -27.07 0.76
N PHE A 317 0.51 -26.83 2.05
CA PHE A 317 1.13 -25.74 2.79
C PHE A 317 2.59 -26.08 3.14
N GLU A 318 3.39 -26.31 2.10
CA GLU A 318 4.80 -26.71 2.18
C GLU A 318 5.68 -25.75 1.36
N PRO A 319 6.93 -25.47 1.78
CA PRO A 319 7.72 -24.40 1.17
C PRO A 319 7.92 -24.55 -0.35
N ALA A 320 8.28 -25.74 -0.83
CA ALA A 320 8.55 -25.96 -2.25
C ALA A 320 7.30 -25.76 -3.14
N GLU A 321 6.16 -26.26 -2.66
CA GLU A 321 4.88 -26.20 -3.36
C GLU A 321 4.34 -24.76 -3.41
N LEU A 322 4.45 -24.03 -2.30
CA LEU A 322 4.08 -22.61 -2.23
C LEU A 322 4.98 -21.77 -3.14
N VAL A 323 6.29 -22.01 -3.16
CA VAL A 323 7.23 -21.32 -4.05
C VAL A 323 6.85 -21.52 -5.51
N GLU A 324 6.57 -22.75 -5.94
CA GLU A 324 6.15 -23.03 -7.31
C GLU A 324 4.90 -22.23 -7.69
N LYS A 325 3.87 -22.25 -6.84
CA LYS A 325 2.61 -21.56 -7.11
C LYS A 325 2.72 -20.03 -7.07
N LEU A 326 3.61 -19.48 -6.25
CA LEU A 326 3.90 -18.05 -6.23
C LEU A 326 4.64 -17.61 -7.50
N LEU A 327 5.61 -18.39 -7.96
CA LEU A 327 6.39 -18.07 -9.16
C LEU A 327 5.55 -18.19 -10.45
N ASN A 328 4.66 -19.18 -10.53
CA ASN A 328 3.73 -19.33 -11.65
C ASN A 328 2.46 -18.46 -11.51
N ARG A 329 2.37 -17.65 -10.46
CA ARG A 329 1.30 -16.64 -10.24
C ARG A 329 -0.10 -17.24 -10.04
N SER A 330 -0.20 -18.52 -9.68
CA SER A 330 -1.46 -19.16 -9.29
C SER A 330 -1.78 -18.99 -7.81
N LEU A 331 -0.81 -18.57 -6.99
CA LEU A 331 -1.04 -18.06 -5.63
C LEU A 331 -0.62 -16.59 -5.52
N VAL A 332 -1.38 -15.84 -4.73
CA VAL A 332 -1.07 -14.46 -4.35
C VAL A 332 -1.11 -14.34 -2.83
N PRO A 333 -0.07 -13.79 -2.17
CA PRO A 333 -0.12 -13.52 -0.73
C PRO A 333 -1.33 -12.66 -0.36
N ASN A 334 -1.91 -12.91 0.81
CA ASN A 334 -2.88 -11.99 1.39
C ASN A 334 -2.17 -10.74 1.96
N MET A 335 -2.96 -9.73 2.31
CA MET A 335 -2.44 -8.46 2.82
C MET A 335 -1.56 -8.65 4.07
N PHE A 336 -1.96 -9.50 5.01
CA PHE A 336 -1.17 -9.80 6.21
C PHE A 336 0.21 -10.35 5.84
N LEU A 337 0.27 -11.34 4.95
CA LEU A 337 1.52 -11.97 4.54
C LEU A 337 2.42 -10.99 3.76
N ALA A 338 1.84 -10.12 2.93
CA ALA A 338 2.57 -9.06 2.25
C ALA A 338 3.20 -8.08 3.26
N PHE A 339 2.42 -7.53 4.21
CA PHE A 339 2.95 -6.63 5.24
C PHE A 339 3.93 -7.34 6.20
N LEU A 340 3.78 -8.65 6.42
CA LEU A 340 4.71 -9.42 7.23
C LEU A 340 6.14 -9.35 6.65
N VAL A 341 6.29 -9.58 5.34
CA VAL A 341 7.61 -9.58 4.68
C VAL A 341 8.07 -8.20 4.22
N LEU A 342 7.14 -7.28 3.88
CA LEU A 342 7.47 -5.93 3.43
C LEU A 342 7.80 -4.98 4.59
N ALA A 343 7.19 -5.20 5.76
CA ALA A 343 7.16 -4.20 6.83
C ALA A 343 7.51 -4.76 8.22
N ILE A 344 6.80 -5.77 8.69
CA ILE A 344 6.89 -6.24 10.08
C ILE A 344 8.24 -6.91 10.37
N LEU A 345 8.62 -7.89 9.56
CA LEU A 345 9.91 -8.57 9.68
C LEU A 345 11.10 -7.62 9.42
N PRO A 346 11.16 -6.83 8.34
CA PRO A 346 12.31 -5.96 8.09
C PRO A 346 12.35 -4.69 8.97
N GLY A 347 11.30 -4.39 9.74
CA GLY A 347 11.20 -3.16 10.53
C GLY A 347 11.10 -1.91 9.63
N VAL A 348 10.27 -1.98 8.60
CA VAL A 348 9.99 -0.87 7.67
C VAL A 348 8.71 -0.18 8.09
N ARG A 349 8.76 1.14 8.20
CA ARG A 349 7.61 1.99 8.45
C ARG A 349 6.73 2.05 7.20
N VAL A 350 5.42 1.87 7.37
CA VAL A 350 4.46 1.92 6.26
C VAL A 350 3.52 3.11 6.35
N LEU A 351 3.35 3.80 5.23
CA LEU A 351 2.53 5.00 5.11
C LEU A 351 1.32 4.74 4.22
N GLY A 352 0.11 4.88 4.77
CA GLY A 352 -1.11 4.41 4.11
C GLY A 352 -2.32 5.30 4.25
N GLY A 353 -3.46 4.81 3.74
CA GLY A 353 -4.75 5.50 3.76
C GLY A 353 -5.41 5.45 5.13
N SER A 354 -6.65 5.92 5.23
CA SER A 354 -7.36 6.06 6.51
C SER A 354 -7.51 4.77 7.32
N HIS A 355 -7.55 3.60 6.69
CA HIS A 355 -7.69 2.32 7.39
C HIS A 355 -6.36 1.73 7.87
N GLN A 356 -5.24 2.06 7.22
CA GLN A 356 -3.93 1.46 7.53
C GLN A 356 -3.42 1.78 8.93
N PRO A 357 -3.57 3.02 9.45
CA PRO A 357 -3.30 3.31 10.85
C PRO A 357 -4.10 2.46 11.84
N ILE A 358 -5.18 1.78 11.42
CA ILE A 358 -5.91 0.88 12.32
C ILE A 358 -5.49 -0.57 12.13
N TYR A 359 -5.53 -1.12 10.91
CA TYR A 359 -5.27 -2.54 10.74
C TYR A 359 -3.79 -2.91 10.90
N TYR A 360 -2.85 -2.00 10.63
CA TYR A 360 -1.43 -2.34 10.65
C TYR A 360 -0.90 -2.58 12.08
N PRO A 361 -1.23 -1.76 13.10
CA PRO A 361 -0.98 -2.10 14.50
C PRO A 361 -1.57 -3.45 14.90
N LEU A 362 -2.79 -3.76 14.46
CA LEU A 362 -3.45 -5.04 14.74
C LEU A 362 -2.71 -6.23 14.11
N MET A 363 -2.17 -6.07 12.89
CA MET A 363 -1.31 -7.10 12.27
C MET A 363 -0.03 -7.34 13.08
N ARG A 364 0.60 -6.27 13.59
CA ARG A 364 1.78 -6.36 14.45
C ARG A 364 1.46 -7.08 15.76
N TYR A 365 0.31 -6.75 16.36
CA TYR A 365 -0.22 -7.43 17.54
C TYR A 365 -0.41 -8.93 17.30
N VAL A 366 -1.00 -9.34 16.17
CA VAL A 366 -1.17 -10.76 15.85
C VAL A 366 0.17 -11.51 15.84
N VAL A 367 1.21 -10.93 15.24
CA VAL A 367 2.55 -11.54 15.21
C VAL A 367 3.12 -11.67 16.61
N VAL A 368 3.12 -10.58 17.40
CA VAL A 368 3.67 -10.59 18.77
C VAL A 368 2.92 -11.57 19.67
N ARG A 369 1.59 -11.60 19.60
CA ARG A 369 0.78 -12.52 20.41
C ARG A 369 1.02 -13.98 20.04
N ALA A 370 1.23 -14.30 18.77
CA ALA A 370 1.57 -15.65 18.35
C ALA A 370 2.98 -16.06 18.84
N ILE A 371 3.94 -15.13 18.81
CA ILE A 371 5.28 -15.31 19.36
C ILE A 371 5.21 -15.57 20.88
N ASP A 372 4.45 -14.75 21.62
CA ASP A 372 4.25 -14.88 23.07
C ASP A 372 3.57 -16.20 23.44
N ALA A 373 2.51 -16.58 22.71
CA ALA A 373 1.77 -17.82 22.96
C ALA A 373 2.64 -19.08 22.81
N LEU A 374 3.69 -19.00 21.98
CA LEU A 374 4.60 -20.10 21.73
C LEU A 374 5.93 -19.99 22.51
N GLY A 375 6.18 -18.86 23.18
CA GLY A 375 7.41 -18.63 23.93
C GLY A 375 8.69 -18.65 23.06
N VAL A 376 8.59 -18.17 21.82
CA VAL A 376 9.71 -18.17 20.85
C VAL A 376 10.17 -16.75 20.53
N ASP A 377 11.26 -16.60 19.77
CA ASP A 377 11.67 -15.36 19.06
C ASP A 377 11.57 -14.04 19.89
N ALA A 378 11.94 -14.09 21.18
CA ALA A 378 11.85 -12.94 22.10
C ALA A 378 12.58 -11.69 21.60
N GLU A 379 13.69 -11.86 20.88
CA GLU A 379 14.43 -10.75 20.26
C GLU A 379 13.61 -10.05 19.16
N LEU A 380 12.86 -10.80 18.33
CA LEU A 380 11.98 -10.21 17.31
C LEU A 380 10.84 -9.42 17.97
N ARG A 381 10.21 -10.00 19.00
CA ARG A 381 9.20 -9.31 19.81
C ARG A 381 9.74 -8.00 20.37
N GLN A 382 10.89 -8.02 21.03
CA GLN A 382 11.51 -6.82 21.60
C GLN A 382 11.82 -5.79 20.51
N ALA A 383 12.32 -6.22 19.36
CA ALA A 383 12.61 -5.31 18.26
C ALA A 383 11.34 -4.65 17.70
N MET A 384 10.21 -5.35 17.67
CA MET A 384 8.91 -4.77 17.29
C MET A 384 8.40 -3.75 18.30
N GLU A 385 8.58 -3.97 19.60
CA GLU A 385 8.21 -3.02 20.66
C GLU A 385 9.02 -1.71 20.58
N LEU A 386 10.23 -1.78 20.03
CA LEU A 386 11.14 -0.63 19.88
C LEU A 386 11.01 0.11 18.55
N ASP A 387 10.13 -0.32 17.64
CA ASP A 387 9.94 0.37 16.37
C ASP A 387 9.31 1.76 16.60
N ASP A 388 10.00 2.81 16.13
CA ASP A 388 9.48 4.17 16.17
C ASP A 388 8.47 4.40 15.04
N LEU A 389 7.20 4.68 15.37
CA LEU A 389 6.11 4.95 14.43
C LEU A 389 6.05 3.92 13.30
N PRO A 390 5.73 2.65 13.58
CA PRO A 390 5.81 1.59 12.57
C PRO A 390 4.79 1.76 11.43
N GLY A 391 3.67 2.46 11.68
CA GLY A 391 2.71 2.83 10.65
C GLY A 391 2.20 4.25 10.86
N ALA A 392 1.80 4.92 9.79
CA ALA A 392 1.19 6.24 9.87
C ALA A 392 0.26 6.56 8.70
N TRP A 393 -0.56 7.60 8.86
CA TRP A 393 -1.40 8.13 7.80
C TRP A 393 -0.54 8.95 6.81
N GLY A 394 -0.47 8.48 5.56
CA GLY A 394 0.35 9.10 4.51
C GLY A 394 -0.28 9.07 3.11
N HIS A 395 -1.52 8.60 2.97
CA HIS A 395 -2.27 8.61 1.71
C HIS A 395 -3.59 9.35 1.87
N ARG A 396 -3.94 10.18 0.88
CA ARG A 396 -5.03 11.16 0.97
C ARG A 396 -4.91 12.08 2.19
N VAL A 397 -3.67 12.43 2.57
CA VAL A 397 -3.38 13.50 3.53
C VAL A 397 -3.65 14.87 2.90
N LEU A 398 -3.50 14.95 1.58
CA LEU A 398 -3.73 16.13 0.77
C LEU A 398 -5.08 16.03 0.05
N ASP A 399 -5.88 17.08 0.18
CA ASP A 399 -7.15 17.28 -0.52
C ASP A 399 -7.10 18.63 -1.25
N ASP A 400 -6.60 18.60 -2.50
CA ASP A 400 -6.53 19.78 -3.38
C ASP A 400 -7.29 19.47 -4.67
N SER A 401 -8.05 20.44 -5.17
CA SER A 401 -8.92 20.30 -6.33
C SER A 401 -8.19 20.39 -7.68
N THR A 402 -6.90 20.74 -7.68
CA THR A 402 -6.11 20.85 -8.91
C THR A 402 -6.04 19.49 -9.59
N SER A 403 -6.48 19.40 -10.84
CA SER A 403 -6.42 18.16 -11.61
C SER A 403 -4.96 17.89 -12.03
N PRO A 404 -4.39 16.69 -11.78
CA PRO A 404 -3.06 16.35 -12.27
C PRO A 404 -2.92 16.44 -13.80
N SER A 405 -4.03 16.28 -14.55
CA SER A 405 -4.03 16.45 -16.01
C SER A 405 -3.68 17.88 -16.44
N GLU A 406 -4.01 18.90 -15.65
CA GLU A 406 -3.69 20.31 -15.94
C GLU A 406 -2.19 20.61 -15.79
N LEU A 407 -1.48 19.72 -15.08
CA LEU A 407 -0.04 19.78 -14.92
C LEU A 407 0.69 19.15 -16.12
N LEU A 408 0.00 18.40 -16.97
CA LEU A 408 0.56 17.87 -18.20
C LEU A 408 0.61 18.96 -19.29
N GLY A 409 1.80 19.41 -19.64
CA GLY A 409 2.03 20.41 -20.70
C GLY A 409 3.35 21.16 -20.55
N HIS A 410 3.51 22.28 -21.27
CA HIS A 410 4.72 23.11 -21.15
C HIS A 410 4.89 23.63 -19.72
N GLY A 411 6.00 23.23 -19.08
CA GLY A 411 6.34 23.59 -17.70
C GLY A 411 5.82 22.63 -16.62
N GLY A 412 5.32 21.44 -16.97
CA GLY A 412 4.67 20.51 -16.04
C GLY A 412 5.41 20.26 -14.72
N SER A 413 6.68 19.83 -14.76
CA SER A 413 7.47 19.61 -13.54
C SER A 413 7.61 20.87 -12.68
N ARG A 414 7.78 22.05 -13.30
CA ARG A 414 7.86 23.33 -12.58
C ARG A 414 6.53 23.71 -11.93
N LYS A 415 5.41 23.41 -12.58
CA LYS A 415 4.07 23.61 -12.01
C LYS A 415 3.86 22.68 -10.81
N SER A 416 4.28 21.43 -10.94
CA SER A 416 4.23 20.48 -9.82
C SER A 416 5.15 20.89 -8.67
N ASP A 417 6.35 21.40 -8.93
CA ASP A 417 7.25 21.91 -7.88
C ASP A 417 6.59 23.07 -7.12
N ALA A 418 5.93 23.99 -7.82
CA ALA A 418 5.18 25.08 -7.20
C ALA A 418 3.99 24.56 -6.38
N LEU A 419 3.27 23.54 -6.89
CA LEU A 419 2.18 22.88 -6.16
C LEU A 419 2.69 22.16 -4.91
N ILE A 420 3.79 21.40 -5.01
CA ILE A 420 4.45 20.73 -3.88
C ILE A 420 4.82 21.77 -2.81
N GLY A 421 5.43 22.89 -3.21
CA GLY A 421 5.76 24.00 -2.30
C GLY A 421 4.52 24.53 -1.57
N LYS A 422 3.49 24.92 -2.34
CA LYS A 422 2.19 25.40 -1.83
C LYS A 422 1.59 24.40 -0.83
N CYS A 423 1.45 23.14 -1.22
CA CYS A 423 0.88 22.09 -0.38
C CYS A 423 1.71 21.88 0.90
N GLY A 424 3.05 21.97 0.80
CA GLY A 424 3.93 21.80 1.94
C GLY A 424 3.88 22.94 2.96
N ASP A 425 3.44 24.14 2.58
CA ASP A 425 3.34 25.32 3.46
C ASP A 425 1.99 25.41 4.19
N LEU A 426 0.95 24.71 3.71
CA LEU A 426 -0.34 24.61 4.40
C LEU A 426 -0.17 23.92 5.75
N ALA A 427 -0.91 24.35 6.77
CA ALA A 427 -1.00 23.57 8.00
C ALA A 427 -1.59 22.19 7.69
N LEU A 428 -1.17 21.14 8.41
CA LEU A 428 -1.68 19.78 8.21
C LEU A 428 -3.22 19.75 8.24
N MET A 429 -3.82 20.50 9.16
CA MET A 429 -5.27 20.61 9.27
C MET A 429 -5.93 21.31 8.09
N ASP A 430 -5.26 22.21 7.38
CA ASP A 430 -5.83 22.85 6.19
C ASP A 430 -5.64 21.97 4.96
N ALA A 431 -4.49 21.29 4.88
CA ALA A 431 -4.09 20.47 3.76
C ALA A 431 -4.98 19.23 3.55
N CYS A 432 -5.60 18.69 4.61
CA CYS A 432 -6.40 17.48 4.56
C CYS A 432 -7.88 17.66 4.21
N GLY A 433 -8.30 18.88 3.88
CA GLY A 433 -9.66 19.18 3.43
C GLY A 433 -10.74 18.64 4.36
N ALA A 434 -11.76 17.97 3.84
CA ALA A 434 -12.86 17.42 4.65
C ALA A 434 -12.58 16.05 5.27
N MET A 435 -11.40 15.46 4.99
CA MET A 435 -11.03 14.10 5.41
C MET A 435 -12.11 13.05 5.05
N ASN A 436 -12.66 13.13 3.83
CA ASN A 436 -13.79 12.28 3.39
C ASN A 436 -13.52 10.77 3.52
N SER A 437 -12.27 10.32 3.44
CA SER A 437 -11.87 8.92 3.67
C SER A 437 -12.03 8.45 5.13
N PHE A 438 -12.31 9.37 6.05
CA PHE A 438 -12.61 9.12 7.46
C PHE A 438 -14.06 9.51 7.78
N THR A 439 -14.48 10.72 7.40
CA THR A 439 -15.77 11.30 7.80
C THR A 439 -16.98 10.66 7.13
N GLN A 440 -16.80 9.99 5.99
CA GLN A 440 -17.85 9.25 5.28
C GLN A 440 -17.75 7.73 5.45
N ASP A 441 -16.82 7.26 6.29
CA ASP A 441 -16.53 5.85 6.47
C ASP A 441 -17.25 5.28 7.70
N GLU A 442 -18.07 4.24 7.47
CA GLU A 442 -18.89 3.64 8.53
C GLU A 442 -18.05 2.96 9.62
N ALA A 443 -16.88 2.40 9.27
CA ALA A 443 -16.00 1.77 10.25
C ALA A 443 -15.41 2.83 11.19
N TRP A 444 -15.02 3.99 10.65
CA TRP A 444 -14.59 5.14 11.45
C TRP A 444 -15.69 5.68 12.36
N ALA A 445 -16.93 5.80 11.87
CA ALA A 445 -18.06 6.23 12.69
C ALA A 445 -18.33 5.28 13.86
N LYS A 446 -18.25 3.96 13.61
CA LYS A 446 -18.37 2.92 14.65
C LYS A 446 -17.23 3.00 15.66
N LEU A 447 -15.98 3.14 15.20
CA LEU A 447 -14.80 3.25 16.06
C LEU A 447 -14.88 4.49 16.95
N ALA A 448 -15.31 5.64 16.41
CA ALA A 448 -15.52 6.85 17.20
C ALA A 448 -16.48 6.61 18.36
N THR A 449 -17.59 5.92 18.11
CA THR A 449 -18.57 5.54 19.15
C THR A 449 -17.96 4.58 20.19
N GLN A 450 -17.10 3.65 19.76
CA GLN A 450 -16.43 2.72 20.68
C GLN A 450 -15.40 3.43 21.56
N LEU A 451 -14.65 4.39 21.01
CA LEU A 451 -13.72 5.24 21.76
C LEU A 451 -14.47 6.08 22.81
N ASP A 452 -15.59 6.70 22.43
CA ASP A 452 -16.41 7.50 23.36
C ASP A 452 -16.96 6.68 24.54
N ARG A 453 -17.23 5.40 24.31
CA ARG A 453 -17.71 4.47 25.33
C ARG A 453 -16.59 3.78 26.11
N GLY A 454 -15.32 4.03 25.77
CA GLY A 454 -14.17 3.35 26.36
C GLY A 454 -14.12 1.85 26.07
N VAL A 455 -14.79 1.39 25.00
CA VAL A 455 -14.74 -0.02 24.54
C VAL A 455 -13.41 -0.32 23.85
N VAL A 456 -12.81 0.70 23.26
CA VAL A 456 -11.48 0.68 22.66
C VAL A 456 -10.68 1.84 23.26
N SER A 457 -9.38 1.64 23.49
CA SER A 457 -8.46 2.64 24.00
C SER A 457 -7.06 2.47 23.42
N ALA A 458 -6.29 3.56 23.38
CA ALA A 458 -4.86 3.51 23.05
C ALA A 458 -4.02 2.74 24.09
N THR A 459 -4.60 2.42 25.25
CA THR A 459 -3.98 1.60 26.30
C THR A 459 -4.29 0.11 26.16
N ASP A 460 -5.11 -0.29 25.18
CA ASP A 460 -5.47 -1.68 24.99
C ASP A 460 -4.25 -2.51 24.55
N PRO A 461 -4.16 -3.80 24.93
CA PRO A 461 -3.08 -4.68 24.50
C PRO A 461 -2.92 -4.75 22.97
N GLU A 462 -4.03 -4.72 22.24
CA GLU A 462 -4.10 -4.70 20.77
C GLU A 462 -3.42 -3.46 20.15
N TRP A 463 -3.32 -2.37 20.92
CA TRP A 463 -2.79 -1.09 20.47
C TRP A 463 -1.35 -0.80 20.95
N ALA A 464 -0.76 -1.70 21.73
CA ALA A 464 0.58 -1.51 22.32
C ALA A 464 1.73 -1.39 21.28
N LEU A 465 1.47 -1.74 20.01
CA LEU A 465 2.43 -1.75 18.91
C LEU A 465 2.11 -0.73 17.80
N ALA A 466 1.26 0.26 18.11
CA ALA A 466 0.73 1.23 17.17
C ALA A 466 1.72 2.28 16.69
#